data_AF-A0A1I6C5R5-F1
#
_entry.id   AF-A0A1I6C5R5-F1
#
_cell.length_a   1.000
_cell.length_b   1.000
_cell.length_c   1.000
_cell.angle_alpha   90.00
_cell.angle_beta   90.00
_cell.angle_gamma   90.00
#
_symmetry.space_group_name_H-M   'P 1'
#
loop_
_entity.id
_entity.type
_entity.pdbx_description
1 polymer ?
#
loop_
_entity_poly.entity_id
_entity_poly.type
_entity_poly.pdbx_seq_one_letter_code
_entity_poly.pdbx_strand_id
1 'polypeptide(L)' 'MMDIYFLSNMFRNIISTFFHEAIWVVAFFFLLNKTFVNVKLLSISKIVAAGTLGLLLLFSIVHSI' A
#
# COMPACT_ATOMS: atom_id res chain seq x y z
N MET A 1 -23.35 19.26 -6.41
CA MET A 1 -22.72 19.53 -5.09
C MET A 1 -22.60 18.24 -4.27
N MET A 2 -23.67 17.45 -4.11
CA MET A 2 -23.66 16.16 -3.40
C MET A 2 -22.61 15.16 -3.94
N ASP A 3 -22.45 15.06 -5.26
CA ASP A 3 -21.50 14.12 -5.90
C ASP A 3 -20.04 14.42 -5.56
N ILE A 4 -19.67 15.69 -5.41
CA ILE A 4 -18.29 16.09 -5.09
C ILE A 4 -17.97 15.70 -3.65
N TYR A 5 -18.92 15.85 -2.72
CA TYR A 5 -18.76 15.40 -1.33
C TYR A 5 -18.66 13.88 -1.24
N PHE A 6 -19.50 13.14 -1.98
CA PHE A 6 -19.42 11.69 -2.04
C PHE A 6 -18.09 11.20 -2.62
N LEU A 7 -17.66 11.76 -3.75
CA LEU A 7 -16.40 11.41 -4.39
C LEU A 7 -15.21 11.72 -3.47
N SER A 8 -15.19 12.90 -2.85
CA SER A 8 -14.15 13.31 -1.90
C SER A 8 -14.09 12.37 -0.69
N ASN A 9 -15.23 12.00 -0.12
CA ASN A 9 -15.27 11.12 1.05
C ASN A 9 -14.82 9.69 0.70
N MET A 10 -15.22 9.18 -0.48
CA MET A 10 -14.80 7.87 -0.98
C MET A 10 -13.28 7.84 -1.23
N PHE A 11 -12.72 8.84 -1.92
CA PHE A 11 -11.27 8.93 -2.12
C PHE A 11 -10.51 9.00 -0.80
N ARG A 12 -11.01 9.79 0.16
CA ARG A 12 -10.38 9.95 1.46
C ARG A 12 -10.38 8.65 2.26
N ASN A 13 -11.45 7.85 2.14
CA ASN A 13 -11.57 6.55 2.78
C ASN A 13 -10.64 5.49 2.15
N ILE A 14 -10.57 5.45 0.81
CA ILE A 14 -9.62 4.59 0.06
C ILE A 14 -8.18 4.92 0.46
N ILE A 15 -7.81 6.21 0.42
CA ILE A 15 -6.46 6.68 0.76
C ILE A 15 -6.15 6.33 2.22
N SER A 16 -7.07 6.59 3.15
CA SER A 16 -6.85 6.29 4.58
C SER A 16 -6.60 4.80 4.81
N THR A 17 -7.46 3.93 4.26
CA THR A 17 -7.32 2.47 4.41
C THR A 17 -6.04 1.96 3.75
N PHE A 18 -5.73 2.46 2.55
CA PHE A 18 -4.52 2.07 1.84
C PHE A 18 -3.24 2.47 2.59
N PHE A 19 -3.10 3.74 2.99
CA PHE A 19 -1.89 4.21 3.65
C PHE A 19 -1.71 3.64 5.06
N HIS A 20 -2.81 3.34 5.77
CA HIS A 20 -2.78 2.71 7.09
C HIS A 20 -2.12 1.33 7.05
N GLU A 21 -2.44 0.52 6.03
CA GLU A 21 -1.86 -0.82 5.87
C GLU A 21 -0.52 -0.78 5.11
N ALA A 22 -0.40 0.09 4.10
CA ALA A 22 0.80 0.22 3.28
C ALA A 22 2.03 0.65 4.10
N ILE A 23 1.86 1.45 5.16
CA ILE A 23 2.99 1.87 5.98
C ILE A 23 3.68 0.69 6.68
N TRP A 24 2.90 -0.32 7.10
CA TRP A 24 3.45 -1.54 7.70
C TRP A 24 4.21 -2.38 6.68
N VAL A 25 3.69 -2.50 5.46
CA VAL A 25 4.36 -3.21 4.37
C VAL A 25 5.70 -2.54 4.02
N VAL A 26 5.71 -1.22 3.88
CA VAL A 26 6.93 -0.45 3.59
C VAL A 26 7.94 -0.58 4.75
N ALA A 27 7.48 -0.46 6.00
CA ALA A 27 8.34 -0.59 7.18
C ALA A 27 8.97 -1.99 7.28
N PHE A 28 8.19 -3.05 7.02
CA PHE A 28 8.67 -4.42 7.00
C PHE A 28 9.77 -4.62 5.97
N PHE A 29 9.54 -4.22 4.72
CA PHE A 29 10.53 -4.39 3.66
C PHE A 29 11.75 -3.50 3.85
N PHE A 30 11.59 -2.31 4.43
CA PHE A 30 12.71 -1.46 4.81
C PHE A 30 13.61 -2.15 5.85
N LEU A 31 13.03 -2.69 6.92
CA LEU A 31 13.77 -3.43 7.95
C LEU A 31 14.42 -4.69 7.40
N LEU A 32 13.71 -5.45 6.56
CA LEU A 32 14.22 -6.66 5.91
C LEU A 32 15.47 -6.36 5.09
N ASN A 33 15.41 -5.36 4.21
CA ASN A 33 16.55 -4.97 3.36
C ASN A 33 17.71 -4.37 4.17
N LYS A 34 17.41 -3.69 5.28
CA LYS A 34 18.44 -3.12 6.17
C LYS A 34 19.16 -4.19 6.98
N THR A 35 18.43 -5.24 7.40
CA THR A 35 18.99 -6.35 8.19
C THR A 35 19.82 -7.28 7.32
N PHE A 36 19.37 -7.52 6.09
CA PHE A 36 20.00 -8.46 5.17
C PHE A 36 20.49 -7.70 3.93
N VAL A 37 21.74 -7.25 3.98
CA VAL A 37 22.39 -6.56 2.85
C VAL A 37 22.77 -7.58 1.77
N ASN A 38 21.77 -8.02 1.01
CA ASN A 38 21.92 -8.96 -0.10
C ASN A 38 21.22 -8.41 -1.35
N VAL A 39 21.98 -8.29 -2.45
CA VAL A 39 21.49 -7.71 -3.72
C VAL A 39 20.33 -8.51 -4.31
N LYS A 40 20.36 -9.84 -4.19
CA LYS A 40 19.28 -10.71 -4.66
C LYS A 40 18.01 -10.52 -3.81
N LEU A 41 18.18 -10.42 -2.49
CA LEU A 41 17.07 -10.15 -1.58
C LEU A 41 16.45 -8.78 -1.82
N LEU A 42 17.26 -7.75 -2.07
CA LEU A 42 16.79 -6.40 -2.41
C LEU A 42 15.93 -6.40 -3.69
N SER A 43 16.36 -7.13 -4.71
CA SER A 43 15.63 -7.23 -5.98
C SER A 43 14.29 -7.94 -5.80
N ILE A 44 14.28 -9.10 -5.12
CA ILE A 44 13.05 -9.84 -4.83
C ILE A 44 12.12 -9.03 -3.92
N SER A 45 12.65 -8.39 -2.88
CA SER A 45 11.85 -7.63 -1.93
C SER A 45 11.16 -6.43 -2.58
N LYS A 46 11.81 -5.75 -3.54
CA LYS A 46 11.18 -4.69 -4.33
C LYS A 46 10.01 -5.21 -5.16
N ILE A 47 10.17 -6.37 -5.81
CA ILE A 47 9.11 -6.98 -6.63
C ILE A 47 7.93 -7.38 -5.74
N VAL A 48 8.19 -8.05 -4.62
CA VAL A 48 7.15 -8.47 -3.69
C VAL A 48 6.47 -7.26 -3.04
N ALA A 49 7.22 -6.24 -2.61
CA ALA A 49 6.66 -5.02 -2.05
C ALA A 49 5.74 -4.31 -3.03
N ALA A 50 6.15 -4.16 -4.30
CA ALA A 50 5.32 -3.56 -5.34
C ALA A 50 4.04 -4.38 -5.59
N GLY A 51 4.15 -5.71 -5.64
CA GLY A 51 3.01 -6.61 -5.78
C GLY A 51 2.03 -6.51 -4.61
N THR A 52 2.53 -6.56 -3.37
CA THR A 52 1.71 -6.42 -2.16
C THR A 52 1.04 -5.06 -2.08
N LEU A 53 1.73 -3.97 -2.43
CA LEU A 53 1.14 -2.64 -2.48
C LEU A 53 0.04 -2.54 -3.55
N GLY A 54 0.25 -3.14 -4.72
CA GLY A 54 -0.78 -3.19 -5.77
C GLY A 54 -2.04 -3.93 -5.32
N LEU A 55 -1.87 -5.08 -4.65
CA LEU A 55 -2.99 -5.84 -4.07
C LEU A 55 -3.73 -5.06 -2.97
N LEU A 56 -2.98 -4.37 -2.11
CA LEU A 56 -3.54 -3.52 -1.05
C LEU A 56 -4.38 -2.36 -1.61
N LEU A 57 -3.93 -1.79 -2.73
CA LEU A 57 -4.66 -0.74 -3.42
C LEU A 57 -5.98 -1.27 -3.99
N LEU A 58 -5.96 -2.44 -4.65
CA LEU A 58 -7.18 -3.10 -5.14
C LEU A 58 -8.14 -3.42 -3.99
N PHE A 59 -7.64 -3.97 -2.88
CA PHE A 59 -8.44 -4.24 -1.69
C PHE A 59 -9.10 -2.96 -1.14
N SER A 60 -8.33 -1.87 -1.05
CA SER A 60 -8.83 -0.59 -0.54
C SER A 60 -9.92 0.01 -1.44
N ILE A 61 -9.83 -0.19 -2.75
CA ILE A 61 -10.88 0.21 -3.70
C ILE A 61 -12.15 -0.63 -3.47
N VAL A 62 -12.03 -1.96 -3.46
CA VAL A 62 -13.19 -2.87 -3.30
C VAL A 62 -13.88 -2.66 -1.96
N HIS A 63 -13.13 -2.42 -0.88
CA HIS A 63 -13.68 -2.25 0.46
C HIS A 63 -14.31 -0.88 0.70
N SER A 64 -14.01 0.12 -0.14
CA SER A 64 -14.55 1.47 0.00
C SER A 64 -15.75 1.76 -0.90
N ILE A 65 -16.11 0.85 -1.80
CA ILE A 65 -17.34 0.90 -2.63
C ILE A 65 -18.46 0.25 -1.84
#